data_AF-A0A920DW84-F1
#
_entry.id   AF-A0A920DW84-F1
#
_cell.length_a   1.000
_cell.length_b   1.000
_cell.length_c   1.000
_cell.angle_alpha   90.00
_cell.angle_beta   90.00
_cell.angle_gamma   90.00
#
_symmetry.space_group_name_H-M   'P 1'
#
loop_
_entity.id
_entity.type
_entity.pdbx_description
1 polymer ?
#
loop_
_entity_poly.entity_id
_entity_poly.type
_entity_poly.pdbx_seq_one_letter_code
_entity_poly.pdbx_strand_id
1 'polypeptide(L)'
;MSIGTERSTIELGKKSLAGKAAARPDLVRRVWDKAKKEGLVKTWQEAMGRLDTPTPLGYSTAGEILECGNAVTEVSPGDKVACIGQGFASHAEIVSIPANLMTRIPQNVSAEQASFGMLGVIALHGIPLRWL
;
A
#
# COMPACT_ATOMS: atom_id res chain seq x y z
N MET A 1 1.33 4.46 -3.64
CA MET A 1 0.43 4.28 -4.80
C MET A 1 -0.05 5.66 -5.23
N SER A 2 -0.69 5.84 -6.37
CA SER A 2 -1.45 7.07 -6.68
C SER A 2 -2.92 6.71 -6.78
N ILE A 3 -3.83 7.68 -6.72
CA ILE A 3 -5.24 7.47 -7.08
C ILE A 3 -5.39 6.76 -8.43
N GLY A 4 -4.46 7.01 -9.38
CA GLY A 4 -4.41 6.30 -10.65
C GLY A 4 -4.03 4.83 -10.51
N THR A 5 -3.06 4.51 -9.63
CA THR A 5 -2.64 3.13 -9.35
C THR A 5 -3.71 2.35 -8.60
N GLU A 6 -4.35 2.97 -7.60
CA GLU A 6 -5.45 2.38 -6.85
C GLU A 6 -6.65 2.13 -7.76
N ARG A 7 -7.02 3.12 -8.59
CA ARG A 7 -8.08 2.97 -9.59
C ARG A 7 -7.77 1.86 -10.59
N SER A 8 -6.54 1.77 -11.10
CA SER A 8 -6.13 0.69 -12.00
C SER A 8 -6.24 -0.68 -11.34
N THR A 9 -5.88 -0.79 -10.06
CA THR A 9 -6.00 -2.02 -9.27
C THR A 9 -7.46 -2.45 -9.11
N ILE A 10 -8.35 -1.49 -8.80
CA ILE A 10 -9.80 -1.74 -8.69
C ILE A 10 -10.39 -2.15 -10.05
N GLU A 11 -10.06 -1.43 -11.12
CA GLU A 11 -10.52 -1.72 -12.49
C GLU A 11 -10.11 -3.13 -12.93
N LEU A 12 -8.85 -3.53 -12.66
CA LEU A 12 -8.39 -4.90 -12.90
C LEU A 12 -9.12 -5.92 -12.03
N GLY A 13 -9.34 -5.61 -10.75
CA GLY A 13 -10.06 -6.47 -9.81
C GLY A 13 -11.48 -6.82 -10.28
N LYS A 14 -12.20 -5.83 -10.84
CA LYS A 14 -13.57 -5.96 -11.36
C LYS A 14 -13.69 -6.77 -12.66
N LYS A 15 -12.61 -7.01 -13.39
CA LYS A 15 -12.65 -7.75 -14.67
C LYS A 15 -12.80 -9.26 -14.45
N SER A 16 -13.42 -9.93 -15.43
CA SER A 16 -13.39 -11.39 -15.53
C SER A 16 -11.97 -11.91 -15.76
N LEU A 17 -11.72 -13.21 -15.57
CA LEU A 17 -10.40 -13.83 -15.81
C LEU A 17 -9.86 -13.53 -17.22
N ALA A 18 -10.73 -13.62 -18.25
CA ALA A 18 -10.37 -13.27 -19.62
C ALA A 18 -10.02 -11.78 -19.76
N GLY A 19 -10.77 -10.90 -19.10
CA GLY A 19 -10.49 -9.46 -19.08
C GLY A 19 -9.17 -9.12 -18.36
N LYS A 20 -8.84 -9.84 -17.28
CA LYS A 20 -7.56 -9.72 -16.58
C LYS A 20 -6.40 -10.20 -17.46
N ALA A 21 -6.58 -11.33 -18.17
CA ALA A 21 -5.59 -11.86 -19.11
C ALA A 21 -5.31 -10.90 -20.28
N ALA A 22 -6.37 -10.32 -20.86
CA ALA A 22 -6.24 -9.34 -21.94
C ALA A 22 -5.57 -8.04 -21.48
N ALA A 23 -5.83 -7.59 -20.25
CA ALA A 23 -5.23 -6.39 -19.70
C ALA A 23 -3.75 -6.57 -19.30
N ARG A 24 -3.32 -7.81 -19.05
CA ARG A 24 -1.97 -8.15 -18.58
C ARG A 24 -1.40 -9.36 -19.33
N PRO A 25 -1.12 -9.23 -20.64
CA PRO A 25 -0.57 -10.32 -21.45
C PRO A 25 0.82 -10.78 -20.98
N ASP A 26 1.56 -9.88 -20.32
CA ASP A 26 2.84 -10.17 -19.68
C ASP A 26 2.70 -11.24 -18.57
N LEU A 27 1.64 -11.15 -17.75
CA LEU A 27 1.37 -12.12 -16.70
C LEU A 27 0.96 -13.47 -17.27
N VAL A 28 0.21 -13.49 -18.38
CA VAL A 28 -0.17 -14.72 -19.08
C VAL A 28 1.09 -15.47 -19.54
N ARG A 29 2.04 -14.76 -20.16
CA ARG A 29 3.32 -15.34 -20.58
C ARG A 29 4.10 -15.90 -19.39
N ARG A 30 4.14 -15.18 -18.27
CA ARG A 30 4.81 -15.63 -17.04
C ARG A 30 4.18 -16.90 -16.46
N VAL A 31 2.85 -16.98 -16.44
CA VAL A 31 2.10 -18.17 -16.01
C VAL A 31 2.41 -19.34 -16.95
N TRP A 32 2.46 -19.11 -18.26
CA TRP A 32 2.79 -20.14 -19.25
C TRP A 32 4.21 -20.67 -19.10
N ASP A 33 5.20 -19.79 -18.94
CA ASP A 33 6.59 -20.17 -18.73
C ASP A 33 6.77 -20.93 -17.42
N LYS A 34 6.01 -20.57 -16.39
CA LYS A 34 6.00 -21.29 -15.10
C LYS A 34 5.33 -22.66 -15.23
N ALA A 35 4.21 -22.76 -15.93
CA ALA A 35 3.51 -24.01 -16.17
C ALA A 35 4.38 -25.04 -16.90
N LYS A 36 5.21 -24.60 -17.85
CA LYS A 36 6.18 -25.46 -18.53
C LYS A 36 7.26 -26.02 -17.60
N LYS A 37 7.64 -25.28 -16.54
CA LYS A 37 8.71 -25.65 -15.62
C LYS A 37 8.23 -26.45 -14.42
N GLU A 38 7.07 -26.07 -13.87
CA GLU A 38 6.59 -26.56 -12.58
C GLU A 38 5.29 -27.37 -12.67
N GLY A 39 4.71 -27.49 -13.88
CA GLY A 39 3.46 -28.19 -14.12
C GLY A 39 2.22 -27.30 -14.06
N LEU A 40 1.19 -27.68 -14.82
CA LEU A 40 -0.04 -26.91 -15.00
C LEU A 40 -0.87 -26.80 -13.72
N VAL A 41 -1.07 -27.92 -13.01
CA VAL A 41 -1.94 -27.97 -11.82
C VAL A 41 -1.41 -27.08 -10.70
N LYS A 42 -0.11 -27.18 -10.39
CA LYS A 42 0.54 -26.36 -9.37
C LYS A 42 0.52 -24.88 -9.72
N THR A 43 0.85 -24.55 -10.97
CA THR A 43 0.84 -23.16 -11.45
C THR A 43 -0.57 -22.57 -11.42
N TRP A 44 -1.59 -23.35 -11.76
CA TRP A 44 -2.99 -22.94 -11.69
C TRP A 44 -3.44 -22.65 -10.26
N GLN A 45 -3.15 -23.54 -9.31
CA GLN A 45 -3.50 -23.34 -7.90
C GLN A 45 -2.86 -22.07 -7.34
N GLU A 46 -1.58 -21.83 -7.62
CA GLU A 46 -0.90 -20.62 -7.19
C GLU A 46 -1.44 -19.34 -7.85
N ALA A 47 -1.77 -19.41 -9.15
CA ALA A 47 -2.35 -18.29 -9.87
C ALA A 47 -3.73 -17.92 -9.29
N MET A 48 -4.59 -18.92 -9.02
CA MET A 48 -5.90 -18.70 -8.42
C MET A 48 -5.80 -18.20 -6.98
N GLY A 49 -4.94 -18.80 -6.15
CA GLY A 49 -4.74 -18.33 -4.78
C GLY A 49 -4.29 -16.86 -4.72
N ARG A 50 -3.48 -16.40 -5.69
CA ARG A 50 -3.09 -14.99 -5.80
C ARG A 50 -4.24 -14.08 -6.24
N LEU A 51 -5.14 -14.56 -7.10
CA LEU A 51 -6.28 -13.78 -7.57
C LEU A 51 -7.36 -13.62 -6.49
N ASP A 52 -7.47 -14.61 -5.60
CA ASP A 52 -8.45 -14.62 -4.51
C ASP A 52 -7.98 -13.85 -3.26
N THR A 53 -6.70 -13.45 -3.21
CA THR A 53 -6.15 -12.72 -2.06
C THR A 53 -6.58 -11.24 -2.10
N PRO A 54 -7.32 -10.73 -1.10
CA PRO A 54 -7.67 -9.32 -1.04
C PRO A 54 -6.41 -8.45 -0.90
N THR A 55 -6.32 -7.38 -1.69
CA THR A 55 -5.21 -6.44 -1.59
C THR A 55 -5.67 -5.18 -0.87
N PRO A 56 -5.11 -4.84 0.31
CA PRO A 56 -5.45 -3.61 1.00
C PRO A 56 -4.98 -2.40 0.18
N LEU A 57 -5.86 -1.42 0.03
CA LEU A 57 -5.58 -0.15 -0.65
C LEU A 57 -5.13 0.89 0.36
N GLY A 58 -4.52 1.98 -0.11
CA GLY A 58 -3.96 3.02 0.75
C GLY A 58 -2.48 2.81 1.05
N TYR A 59 -1.81 3.95 1.25
CA TYR A 59 -0.38 4.03 1.54
C TYR A 59 -0.01 5.31 2.31
N SER A 60 -1.01 6.08 2.72
CA SER A 60 -0.88 7.37 3.41
C SER A 60 -2.16 7.59 4.21
N THR A 61 -2.05 7.78 5.51
CA THR A 61 -3.18 8.06 6.40
C THR A 61 -2.73 8.94 7.56
N ALA A 62 -3.68 9.52 8.29
CA ALA A 62 -3.44 10.26 9.50
C ALA A 62 -4.54 9.95 10.51
N GLY A 63 -4.18 9.85 11.78
CA GLY A 63 -5.11 9.44 12.82
C GLY A 63 -4.55 9.62 14.21
N GLU A 64 -5.24 9.04 15.18
CA GLU A 64 -4.87 9.05 16.59
C GLU A 64 -4.44 7.65 17.01
N ILE A 65 -3.41 7.57 17.85
CA ILE A 65 -2.93 6.29 18.38
C ILE A 65 -3.94 5.75 19.41
N LEU A 66 -4.44 4.55 19.17
CA LEU A 66 -5.30 3.83 20.12
C LEU A 66 -4.48 3.04 21.16
N GLU A 67 -3.41 2.39 20.72
CA GLU A 67 -2.55 1.56 21.56
C GLU A 67 -1.12 1.54 21.01
N CYS A 68 -0.12 1.43 21.90
CA CYS A 68 1.28 1.28 21.55
C CYS A 68 1.79 -0.10 21.99
N GLY A 69 2.58 -0.76 21.13
CA GLY A 69 3.33 -1.94 21.55
C GLY A 69 4.44 -1.59 22.54
N ASN A 70 4.85 -2.56 23.38
CA ASN A 70 5.82 -2.36 24.47
C ASN A 70 7.17 -1.75 24.05
N ALA A 71 7.58 -1.94 22.79
CA ALA A 71 8.84 -1.42 22.27
C ALA A 71 8.74 0.01 21.70
N VAL A 72 7.55 0.60 21.65
CA VAL A 72 7.30 1.94 21.12
C VAL A 72 7.36 2.94 22.27
N THR A 73 8.42 3.74 22.33
CA THR A 73 8.65 4.72 23.42
C THR A 73 8.45 6.16 22.99
N GLU A 74 8.43 6.44 21.68
CA GLU A 74 8.45 7.80 21.15
C GLU A 74 7.06 8.46 21.12
N VAL A 75 5.99 7.68 21.14
CA VAL A 75 4.60 8.15 21.03
C VAL A 75 3.70 7.45 22.04
N SER A 76 2.57 8.07 22.35
CA SER A 76 1.60 7.55 23.33
C SER A 76 0.19 7.47 22.75
N PRO A 77 -0.71 6.63 23.30
CA PRO A 77 -2.13 6.70 22.99
C PRO A 77 -2.68 8.13 23.13
N GLY A 78 -3.47 8.58 22.16
CA GLY A 78 -3.93 9.96 22.05
C GLY A 78 -3.06 10.88 21.18
N ASP A 79 -1.82 10.49 20.85
CA ASP A 79 -0.99 11.27 19.93
C ASP A 79 -1.57 11.21 18.51
N LYS A 80 -1.60 12.37 17.84
CA LYS A 80 -1.94 12.47 16.42
C LYS A 80 -0.72 12.16 15.57
N VAL A 81 -0.85 11.23 14.63
CA VAL A 81 0.25 10.76 13.78
C VAL A 81 -0.14 10.72 12.30
N ALA A 82 0.83 11.01 11.46
CA ALA A 82 0.80 10.73 10.03
C ALA A 82 1.54 9.42 9.78
N CYS A 83 0.95 8.54 8.98
CA CYS A 83 1.44 7.20 8.72
C CYS A 83 1.60 6.99 7.22
N ILE A 84 2.66 6.27 6.83
CA ILE A 84 2.98 5.98 5.43
C ILE A 84 3.23 4.49 5.19
N GLY A 85 3.16 4.07 3.93
CA GLY A 85 3.60 2.74 3.51
C GLY A 85 2.46 1.84 3.05
N GLN A 86 2.67 1.17 1.92
CA GLN A 86 1.71 0.23 1.34
C GLN A 86 1.57 -1.01 2.23
N GLY A 87 0.33 -1.44 2.46
CA GLY A 87 0.01 -2.59 3.32
C GLY A 87 0.01 -2.28 4.81
N PHE A 88 0.36 -1.06 5.20
CA PHE A 88 0.29 -0.56 6.58
C PHE A 88 -0.68 0.61 6.68
N ALA A 89 -0.37 1.73 6.01
CA ALA A 89 -1.18 2.95 5.99
C ALA A 89 -2.36 2.84 5.02
N SER A 90 -3.19 1.81 5.23
CA SER A 90 -4.29 1.44 4.36
C SER A 90 -5.57 2.25 4.62
N HIS A 91 -6.48 2.26 3.64
CA HIS A 91 -7.81 2.84 3.72
C HIS A 91 -8.70 1.98 4.64
N ALA A 92 -8.52 2.14 5.94
CA ALA A 92 -9.28 1.45 6.98
C ALA A 92 -9.47 2.36 8.19
N GLU A 93 -10.49 2.08 9.01
CA GLU A 93 -10.77 2.83 10.25
C GLU A 93 -9.68 2.60 11.30
N ILE A 94 -9.07 1.40 11.31
CA ILE A 94 -8.00 1.02 12.23
C ILE A 94 -6.90 0.31 11.43
N VAL A 95 -5.65 0.70 11.68
CA VAL A 95 -4.45 0.13 11.04
C VAL A 95 -3.35 -0.09 12.07
N SER A 96 -2.56 -1.14 11.89
CA SER A 96 -1.36 -1.42 12.70
C SER A 96 -0.12 -0.93 11.96
N ILE A 97 0.56 0.07 12.52
CA ILE A 97 1.68 0.76 11.85
C ILE A 97 3.00 0.52 12.60
N PRO A 98 4.06 0.05 11.92
CA PRO A 98 5.40 0.04 12.48
C PRO A 98 5.86 1.44 12.88
N ALA A 99 6.51 1.59 14.04
CA ALA A 99 6.86 2.91 14.57
C ALA A 99 7.75 3.75 13.63
N ASN A 100 8.58 3.11 12.81
CA ASN A 100 9.42 3.76 11.81
C ASN A 100 8.66 4.27 10.58
N LEU A 101 7.37 3.95 10.43
CA LEU A 101 6.51 4.36 9.32
C LEU A 101 5.47 5.41 9.72
N MET A 102 5.63 6.01 10.90
CA MET A 102 4.77 7.08 11.38
C MET A 102 5.58 8.22 11.98
N THR A 103 4.95 9.39 12.06
CA THR A 103 5.51 10.57 12.73
C THR A 103 4.40 11.38 13.38
N ARG A 104 4.71 12.10 14.46
CA ARG A 104 3.74 12.98 15.12
C ARG A 104 3.36 14.15 14.22
N ILE A 105 2.08 14.49 14.25
CA ILE A 105 1.55 15.65 13.53
C ILE A 105 1.88 16.92 14.33
N PRO A 106 2.54 17.93 13.73
CA PRO A 106 2.77 19.21 14.38
C PRO A 106 1.47 19.91 14.78
N GLN A 107 1.48 20.70 15.85
CA GLN A 107 0.27 21.37 16.39
C GLN A 107 -0.47 22.25 15.38
N ASN A 108 0.23 22.80 14.39
CA ASN A 108 -0.32 23.68 13.37
C ASN A 108 -0.81 22.96 12.11
N VAL A 109 -0.80 21.62 12.07
CA VAL A 109 -1.19 20.81 10.91
C VAL A 109 -2.43 19.99 11.26
N SER A 110 -3.46 20.06 10.42
CA SER A 110 -4.65 19.23 10.60
C SER A 110 -4.38 17.78 10.19
N ALA A 111 -5.16 16.83 10.71
CA ALA A 111 -5.07 15.42 10.29
C ALA A 111 -5.32 15.27 8.78
N GLU A 112 -6.24 16.05 8.22
CA GLU A 112 -6.51 16.08 6.79
C GLU A 112 -5.26 16.48 5.99
N GLN A 113 -4.58 17.55 6.39
CA GLN A 113 -3.32 17.97 5.76
C GLN A 113 -2.22 16.91 5.93
N ALA A 114 -2.10 16.35 7.14
CA ALA A 114 -1.12 15.32 7.45
C ALA A 114 -1.31 14.03 6.64
N SER A 115 -2.55 13.70 6.27
CA SER A 115 -2.86 12.54 5.42
C SER A 115 -2.21 12.60 4.04
N PHE A 116 -1.84 13.79 3.55
CA PHE A 116 -1.10 14.00 2.31
C PHE A 116 0.42 13.94 2.48
N GLY A 117 0.93 13.67 3.69
CA GLY A 117 2.35 13.69 4.01
C GLY A 117 3.21 12.84 3.07
N MET A 118 2.73 11.66 2.69
CA MET A 118 3.45 10.79 1.74
C MET A 118 3.64 11.43 0.36
N LEU A 119 2.70 12.22 -0.12
CA LEU A 119 2.87 12.96 -1.39
C LEU A 119 3.98 14.00 -1.26
N GLY A 120 4.03 14.70 -0.13
CA GLY A 120 5.10 15.64 0.19
C GLY A 120 6.48 14.97 0.23
N VAL A 121 6.57 13.80 0.89
CA VAL A 121 7.80 13.00 0.95
C VAL A 121 8.28 12.60 -0.45
N ILE A 122 7.38 12.12 -1.31
CA ILE A 122 7.74 11.75 -2.70
C ILE A 122 8.23 12.97 -3.49
N ALA A 123 7.55 14.11 -3.35
CA ALA A 123 7.96 15.34 -4.01
C ALA A 123 9.36 15.79 -3.56
N LEU A 124 9.63 15.76 -2.26
CA LEU A 124 10.93 16.10 -1.68
C LEU A 124 12.04 15.11 -2.10
N HIS A 125 11.72 13.81 -2.18
CA HIS A 125 12.67 12.79 -2.59
C HIS A 125 13.15 12.97 -4.05
N GLY A 126 12.35 13.63 -4.89
CA GLY A 126 12.72 13.98 -6.25
C GLY A 126 13.69 15.18 -6.37
N ILE A 127 13.94 15.91 -5.28
CA ILE A 127 14.83 17.07 -5.28
C ILE A 127 16.29 16.60 -5.12
N PRO A 128 17.19 16.91 -6.06
CA PRO A 128 18.60 16.55 -5.93
C PRO A 128 19.25 17.34 -4.79
N LEU A 129 20.00 16.66 -3.92
CA LEU A 129 20.74 17.26 -2.80
C LEU A 129 21.78 18.32 -3.22
N ARG A 130 22.10 18.43 -4.51
CA ARG A 130 23.07 19.40 -5.05
C ARG A 130 22.57 20.87 -5.00
N TRP A 131 21.29 21.10 -4.70
CA TRP A 131 20.65 22.42 -4.70
C TRP A 131 20.26 22.94 -3.30
N LEU A 132 20.70 22.27 -2.24
CA LEU A 132 20.50 22.65 -0.84
C LEU A 132 21.87 22.91 -0.18
#